data_AF-A0A196SCE6-F1
#
_entry.id   AF-A0A196SCE6-F1
#
_cell.length_a   1.000
_cell.length_b   1.000
_cell.length_c   1.000
_cell.angle_alpha   90.00
_cell.angle_beta   90.00
_cell.angle_gamma   90.00
#
_symmetry.space_group_name_H-M   'P 1'
#
loop_
_entity.id
_entity.type
_entity.pdbx_description
1 polymer ?
#
loop_
_entity_poly.entity_id
_entity_poly.type
_entity_poly.pdbx_seq_one_letter_code
_entity_poly.pdbx_strand_id
1 'polypeptide(L)'
;MMSVIICPSPVNIATGILIAKETLISDVSTSEPELVMKNLPKLVSIYSGGTDSKTFLNPEIITLENMPLLTDVTLPDKAFRWREKVTLNNLSTLDSIQLGSGAFCFAPGSEEENSTLIMRNLMRLTAIRAVSKKSSDTSCFVNVKRVTFENLPSLSTIVLPKCSFKSRTVLETKNISQRLSQFLNV
;
A
#
# COMPACT_ATOMS: atom_id res chain seq x y z
N MET A 1 -18.82 5.57 -12.78
CA MET A 1 -17.55 5.67 -12.04
C MET A 1 -17.56 4.55 -11.01
N MET A 2 -16.67 3.56 -11.10
CA MET A 2 -16.69 2.40 -10.18
C MET A 2 -15.63 2.64 -9.11
N SER A 3 -16.08 3.07 -7.94
CA SER A 3 -15.25 3.27 -6.74
C SER A 3 -15.52 2.13 -5.78
N VAL A 4 -14.48 1.50 -5.23
CA VAL A 4 -14.64 0.50 -4.17
C VAL A 4 -14.46 1.20 -2.83
N ILE A 5 -15.56 1.37 -2.10
CA ILE A 5 -15.59 1.89 -0.74
C ILE A 5 -15.69 0.70 0.21
N ILE A 6 -14.66 0.47 1.02
CA ILE A 6 -14.69 -0.54 2.08
C ILE A 6 -14.81 0.19 3.42
N CYS A 7 -16.05 0.37 3.87
CA CYS A 7 -16.39 0.99 5.15
C CYS A 7 -16.49 -0.05 6.28
N PRO A 8 -16.07 0.28 7.51
CA PRO A 8 -16.40 -0.46 8.70
C PRO A 8 -17.65 0.17 9.32
N SER A 9 -18.76 -0.56 9.40
CA SER A 9 -19.87 -0.20 10.27
C SER A 9 -20.53 -1.46 10.87
N PRO A 10 -21.06 -1.41 12.11
CA PRO A 10 -21.57 -2.58 12.82
C PRO A 10 -22.92 -3.09 12.30
N VAL A 11 -23.52 -2.44 11.31
CA VAL A 11 -24.89 -2.76 10.88
C VAL A 11 -24.92 -2.97 9.38
N ASN A 12 -25.18 -4.22 9.05
CA ASN A 12 -25.55 -4.78 7.77
C ASN A 12 -26.65 -3.95 7.08
N ILE A 13 -26.33 -3.24 5.97
CA ILE A 13 -27.15 -3.15 4.73
C ILE A 13 -26.18 -2.86 3.56
N ALA A 14 -26.44 -3.58 2.45
CA ALA A 14 -25.76 -3.74 1.17
C ALA A 14 -25.06 -2.54 0.50
N THR A 15 -24.16 -2.90 -0.45
CA THR A 15 -23.43 -2.13 -1.49
C THR A 15 -21.99 -1.68 -1.24
N GLY A 16 -21.17 -2.53 -0.60
CA GLY A 16 -19.73 -2.59 -0.84
C GLY A 16 -19.40 -3.88 -1.62
N ILE A 17 -18.92 -3.75 -2.85
CA ILE A 17 -18.54 -4.90 -3.68
C ILE A 17 -17.39 -5.66 -3.00
N LEU A 18 -17.74 -6.86 -2.56
CA LEU A 18 -16.87 -7.98 -2.25
C LEU A 18 -16.13 -8.38 -3.52
N ILE A 19 -14.85 -8.04 -3.64
CA ILE A 19 -13.97 -8.75 -4.57
C ILE A 19 -13.60 -10.06 -3.88
N ALA A 20 -14.15 -11.15 -4.43
CA ALA A 20 -14.04 -12.56 -4.06
C ALA A 20 -14.85 -13.05 -2.83
N LYS A 21 -16.11 -13.45 -3.08
CA LYS A 21 -16.82 -14.49 -2.30
C LYS A 21 -16.50 -15.91 -2.79
N GLU A 22 -15.47 -16.11 -3.60
CA GLU A 22 -15.00 -17.44 -4.01
C GLU A 22 -13.60 -17.78 -3.46
N THR A 23 -13.04 -16.99 -2.54
CA THR A 23 -11.74 -17.35 -1.91
C THR A 23 -11.61 -16.88 -0.46
N LEU A 24 -12.72 -16.64 0.23
CA LEU A 24 -12.76 -16.50 1.68
C LEU A 24 -13.53 -17.66 2.30
N ILE A 25 -13.11 -18.88 1.96
CA ILE A 25 -13.14 -19.97 2.93
C ILE A 25 -11.73 -19.97 3.50
N SER A 26 -11.59 -19.48 4.74
CA SER A 26 -10.45 -19.88 5.56
C SER A 26 -10.63 -21.35 5.87
N ASP A 27 -10.26 -22.21 4.93
CA ASP A 27 -10.03 -23.60 5.24
C ASP A 27 -8.65 -23.68 5.88
N VAL A 28 -8.57 -24.42 6.97
CA VAL A 28 -7.37 -24.55 7.79
C VAL A 28 -6.24 -25.13 6.93
N SER A 29 -5.35 -24.28 6.42
CA SER A 29 -4.05 -24.69 5.91
C SER A 29 -3.07 -23.50 5.99
N THR A 30 -1.81 -23.83 6.15
CA THR A 30 -0.65 -23.00 6.50
C THR A 30 -0.23 -21.96 5.44
N SER A 31 -1.17 -21.25 4.81
CA SER A 31 -0.86 -20.20 3.83
C SER A 31 -1.14 -18.80 4.41
N GLU A 32 -0.14 -17.93 4.35
CA GLU A 32 -0.25 -16.51 4.69
C GLU A 32 -1.46 -15.87 3.97
N PRO A 33 -2.33 -15.09 4.65
CA PRO A 33 -3.49 -14.48 4.02
C PRO A 33 -3.05 -13.47 2.94
N GLU A 34 -3.45 -13.68 1.68
CA GLU A 34 -3.09 -12.78 0.57
C GLU A 34 -4.25 -11.85 0.16
N LEU A 35 -3.92 -10.65 -0.32
CA LEU A 35 -4.84 -9.76 -1.05
C LEU A 35 -4.28 -9.50 -2.45
N VAL A 36 -4.95 -10.03 -3.46
CA VAL A 36 -4.54 -9.91 -4.87
C VAL A 36 -5.62 -9.21 -5.68
N MET A 37 -5.32 -8.00 -6.15
CA MET A 37 -6.17 -7.21 -7.06
C MET A 37 -5.41 -7.01 -8.37
N LYS A 38 -5.80 -7.75 -9.40
CA LYS A 38 -5.16 -7.69 -10.73
C LYS A 38 -6.16 -7.47 -11.85
N ASN A 39 -5.73 -6.78 -12.90
CA ASN A 39 -6.47 -6.64 -14.15
C ASN A 39 -7.89 -6.09 -13.93
N LEU A 40 -8.01 -5.00 -13.17
CA LEU A 40 -9.28 -4.32 -12.92
C LEU A 40 -9.34 -3.04 -13.78
N PRO A 41 -9.64 -3.14 -15.09
CA PRO A 41 -9.49 -2.03 -16.04
C PRO A 41 -10.47 -0.88 -15.81
N LYS A 42 -11.51 -1.09 -15.00
CA LYS A 42 -12.53 -0.08 -14.67
C LYS A 42 -12.39 0.48 -13.25
N LEU A 43 -11.44 -0.01 -12.45
CA LEU A 43 -11.26 0.46 -11.08
C LEU A 43 -10.55 1.81 -11.10
N VAL A 44 -11.18 2.82 -10.49
CA VAL A 44 -10.69 4.21 -10.51
C VAL A 44 -10.07 4.63 -9.18
N SER A 45 -10.55 4.10 -8.06
CA SER A 45 -10.07 4.45 -6.73
C SER A 45 -10.18 3.28 -5.76
N ILE A 46 -9.23 3.22 -4.83
CA ILE A 46 -9.27 2.35 -3.66
C ILE A 46 -9.34 3.26 -2.43
N TYR A 47 -10.43 3.13 -1.68
CA TYR A 47 -10.68 3.95 -0.50
C TYR A 47 -11.22 3.08 0.63
N SER A 48 -10.65 3.24 1.83
CA SER A 48 -11.29 2.78 3.07
C SER A 48 -11.42 3.93 4.05
N GLY A 49 -12.67 4.19 4.45
CA GLY A 49 -13.03 5.28 5.36
C GLY A 49 -13.10 4.83 6.81
N GLY A 50 -13.13 5.79 7.72
CA GLY A 50 -13.29 5.56 9.16
C GLY A 50 -11.97 5.61 9.94
N THR A 51 -11.99 6.29 11.09
CA THR A 51 -10.81 6.49 11.95
C THR A 51 -10.35 5.25 12.69
N ASP A 52 -11.17 4.19 12.68
CA ASP A 52 -10.94 2.92 13.38
C ASP A 52 -11.23 1.74 12.43
N SER A 53 -11.03 1.97 11.14
CA SER A 53 -11.20 0.94 10.13
C SER A 53 -10.26 -0.23 10.36
N LYS A 54 -10.85 -1.43 10.40
CA LYS A 54 -10.11 -2.70 10.40
C LYS A 54 -9.90 -3.25 8.99
N THR A 55 -10.32 -2.50 7.97
CA THR A 55 -10.10 -2.87 6.59
C THR A 55 -8.61 -2.99 6.32
N PHE A 56 -8.21 -4.06 5.61
CA PHE A 56 -6.82 -4.32 5.24
C PHE A 56 -5.87 -4.65 6.42
N LEU A 57 -6.38 -5.04 7.59
CA LEU A 57 -5.57 -5.44 8.74
C LEU A 57 -4.98 -6.86 8.67
N ASN A 58 -5.53 -7.76 7.87
CA ASN A 58 -5.12 -9.18 7.89
C ASN A 58 -4.16 -9.62 6.77
N PRO A 59 -4.25 -9.16 5.50
CA PRO A 59 -3.51 -9.81 4.42
C PRO A 59 -2.00 -9.55 4.52
N GLU A 60 -1.15 -10.57 4.67
CA GLU A 60 0.32 -10.53 4.81
C GLU A 60 1.05 -10.22 3.49
N ILE A 61 0.51 -10.74 2.38
CA ILE A 61 0.98 -10.47 1.03
C ILE A 61 -0.06 -9.64 0.28
N ILE A 62 0.36 -8.51 -0.30
CA ILE A 62 -0.50 -7.59 -1.04
C ILE A 62 0.03 -7.41 -2.46
N THR A 63 -0.84 -7.61 -3.45
CA THR A 63 -0.53 -7.32 -4.85
C THR A 63 -1.64 -6.47 -5.49
N LEU A 64 -1.28 -5.25 -5.88
CA LEU A 64 -2.11 -4.35 -6.69
C LEU A 64 -1.45 -4.18 -8.06
N GLU A 65 -2.08 -4.70 -9.11
CA GLU A 65 -1.45 -4.78 -10.42
C GLU A 65 -2.42 -4.53 -11.59
N ASN A 66 -1.95 -3.86 -12.64
CA ASN A 66 -2.67 -3.67 -13.90
C ASN A 66 -4.07 -3.03 -13.70
N MET A 67 -4.09 -1.82 -13.14
CA MET A 67 -5.31 -1.02 -12.99
C MET A 67 -5.14 0.32 -13.71
N PRO A 68 -5.32 0.34 -15.04
CA PRO A 68 -4.98 1.48 -15.89
C PRO A 68 -5.83 2.72 -15.66
N LEU A 69 -6.92 2.64 -14.89
CA LEU A 69 -7.74 3.81 -14.53
C LEU A 69 -7.62 4.20 -13.05
N LEU A 70 -6.82 3.48 -12.26
CA LEU A 70 -6.65 3.75 -10.83
C LEU A 70 -5.87 5.04 -10.64
N THR A 71 -6.53 6.07 -10.12
CA THR A 71 -6.00 7.43 -9.96
C THR A 71 -5.54 7.71 -8.54
N ASP A 72 -6.26 7.17 -7.54
CA ASP A 72 -5.99 7.43 -6.14
C ASP A 72 -6.09 6.17 -5.28
N VAL A 73 -5.15 6.04 -4.34
CA VAL A 73 -5.16 5.02 -3.29
C VAL A 73 -5.12 5.72 -1.93
N THR A 74 -6.18 5.55 -1.15
CA THR A 74 -6.29 6.07 0.22
C THR A 74 -6.49 4.94 1.20
N LEU A 75 -5.54 4.79 2.11
CA LEU A 75 -5.51 3.71 3.08
C LEU A 75 -5.67 4.27 4.50
N PRO A 76 -6.49 3.63 5.37
CA PRO A 76 -6.70 4.07 6.74
C PRO A 76 -5.50 3.74 7.63
N ASP A 77 -5.58 4.17 8.89
CA ASP A 77 -4.59 3.83 9.91
C ASP A 77 -4.43 2.30 10.00
N LYS A 78 -3.16 1.85 10.09
CA LYS A 78 -2.75 0.44 10.20
C LYS A 78 -3.12 -0.43 9.00
N ALA A 79 -3.61 0.14 7.90
CA ALA A 79 -3.83 -0.61 6.67
C ALA A 79 -2.53 -1.27 6.21
N PHE A 80 -2.58 -2.58 5.96
CA PHE A 80 -1.40 -3.35 5.61
C PHE A 80 -0.26 -3.25 6.65
N ARG A 81 -0.60 -3.38 7.94
CA ARG A 81 0.38 -3.41 9.04
C ARG A 81 0.80 -4.85 9.37
N TRP A 82 2.09 -5.04 9.61
CA TRP A 82 2.78 -6.32 9.82
C TRP A 82 2.67 -7.22 8.60
N ARG A 83 3.31 -6.77 7.52
CA ARG A 83 3.34 -7.46 6.23
C ARG A 83 4.71 -8.01 5.94
N GLU A 84 4.70 -8.96 5.03
CA GLU A 84 5.91 -9.49 4.42
C GLU A 84 6.12 -8.86 3.05
N LYS A 85 5.09 -8.80 2.20
CA LYS A 85 5.26 -8.36 0.82
C LYS A 85 4.16 -7.42 0.35
N VAL A 86 4.58 -6.32 -0.26
CA VAL A 86 3.70 -5.36 -0.92
C VAL A 86 4.18 -5.11 -2.33
N THR A 87 3.32 -5.33 -3.31
CA THR A 87 3.60 -5.09 -4.72
C THR A 87 2.57 -4.12 -5.30
N LEU A 88 3.04 -2.97 -5.79
CA LEU A 88 2.27 -2.01 -6.59
C LEU A 88 2.91 -1.96 -7.98
N ASN A 89 2.25 -2.52 -9.00
CA ASN A 89 2.83 -2.64 -10.33
C ASN A 89 1.86 -2.19 -11.43
N ASN A 90 2.38 -1.46 -12.41
CA ASN A 90 1.64 -1.06 -13.61
C ASN A 90 0.30 -0.35 -13.27
N LEU A 91 0.42 0.67 -12.43
CA LEU A 91 -0.68 1.59 -12.07
C LEU A 91 -0.39 2.92 -12.76
N SER A 92 -0.41 2.91 -14.09
CA SER A 92 0.12 3.98 -14.94
C SER A 92 -0.60 5.32 -14.78
N THR A 93 -1.84 5.32 -14.30
CA THR A 93 -2.65 6.51 -14.03
C THR A 93 -2.69 6.93 -12.57
N LEU A 94 -2.03 6.20 -11.67
CA LEU A 94 -2.02 6.49 -10.25
C LEU A 94 -1.30 7.82 -10.02
N ASP A 95 -2.02 8.82 -9.54
CA ASP A 95 -1.53 10.18 -9.34
C ASP A 95 -1.07 10.38 -7.89
N SER A 96 -1.78 9.78 -6.92
CA SER A 96 -1.48 9.97 -5.50
C SER A 96 -1.72 8.72 -4.62
N ILE A 97 -0.89 8.59 -3.58
CA ILE A 97 -1.06 7.61 -2.51
C ILE A 97 -1.15 8.35 -1.17
N GLN A 98 -2.22 8.10 -0.42
CA GLN A 98 -2.44 8.60 0.92
C GLN A 98 -2.48 7.44 1.92
N LEU A 99 -1.69 7.54 2.98
CA LEU A 99 -1.46 6.49 3.96
C LEU A 99 -1.85 6.96 5.36
N GLY A 100 -2.68 6.20 6.04
CA GLY A 100 -2.92 6.39 7.47
C GLY A 100 -1.71 6.03 8.33
N SER A 101 -1.77 6.38 9.61
CA SER A 101 -0.71 6.05 10.56
C SER A 101 -0.58 4.54 10.76
N GLY A 102 0.63 4.00 10.66
CA GLY A 102 0.90 2.58 10.75
C GLY A 102 0.73 1.83 9.43
N ALA A 103 0.36 2.51 8.34
CA ALA A 103 0.16 1.84 7.06
C ALA A 103 1.49 1.39 6.43
N PHE A 104 1.50 0.20 5.81
CA PHE A 104 2.71 -0.42 5.28
C PHE A 104 3.86 -0.52 6.30
N CYS A 105 3.54 -0.72 7.58
CA CYS A 105 4.55 -1.10 8.57
C CYS A 105 4.82 -2.60 8.46
N PHE A 106 6.08 -3.00 8.39
CA PHE A 106 6.46 -4.41 8.31
C PHE A 106 6.70 -4.96 9.73
N ALA A 107 6.54 -6.27 9.91
CA ALA A 107 6.65 -6.90 11.23
C ALA A 107 8.04 -6.64 11.85
N PRO A 108 8.14 -6.13 13.10
CA PRO A 108 9.41 -6.03 13.79
C PRO A 108 9.91 -7.41 14.19
N GLY A 109 11.18 -7.72 13.93
CA GLY A 109 11.80 -8.95 14.41
C GLY A 109 11.35 -10.22 13.71
N SER A 110 10.73 -10.15 12.53
CA SER A 110 10.65 -11.33 11.67
C SER A 110 12.10 -11.75 11.37
N GLU A 111 12.44 -13.02 11.65
CA GLU A 111 13.71 -13.61 11.21
C GLU A 111 13.87 -13.55 9.69
N GLU A 112 12.77 -13.29 8.99
CA GLU A 112 12.71 -13.04 7.58
C GLU A 112 13.28 -11.66 7.24
N GLU A 113 14.53 -11.67 6.79
CA GLU A 113 15.18 -10.61 6.02
C GLU A 113 14.47 -10.28 4.68
N ASN A 114 13.26 -10.81 4.47
CA ASN A 114 12.56 -10.86 3.19
C ASN A 114 11.41 -9.86 3.08
N SER A 115 11.19 -9.02 4.10
CA SER A 115 10.16 -7.98 4.00
C SER A 115 10.42 -7.06 2.79
N THR A 116 9.49 -7.10 1.84
CA THR A 116 9.69 -6.61 0.47
C THR A 116 8.62 -5.60 0.08
N LEU A 117 9.06 -4.41 -0.35
CA LEU A 117 8.23 -3.44 -1.04
C LEU A 117 8.70 -3.31 -2.49
N ILE A 118 7.78 -3.57 -3.42
CA ILE A 118 8.01 -3.40 -4.86
C ILE A 118 7.02 -2.36 -5.37
N MET A 119 7.55 -1.26 -5.88
CA MET A 119 6.78 -0.23 -6.58
C MET A 119 7.38 -0.07 -7.98
N ARG A 120 6.61 -0.49 -9.01
CA ARG A 120 7.07 -0.48 -10.40
C ARG A 120 6.06 0.13 -11.35
N ASN A 121 6.54 0.83 -12.37
CA ASN A 121 5.73 1.35 -13.47
C ASN A 121 4.59 2.27 -12.99
N LEU A 122 4.92 3.22 -12.13
CA LEU A 122 3.99 4.21 -11.57
C LEU A 122 4.29 5.59 -12.19
N MET A 123 4.19 5.66 -13.53
CA MET A 123 4.70 6.76 -14.34
C MET A 123 4.08 8.13 -13.99
N ARG A 124 2.82 8.15 -13.57
CA ARG A 124 2.09 9.38 -13.19
C ARG A 124 2.09 9.66 -11.69
N LEU A 125 2.69 8.82 -10.86
CA LEU A 125 2.64 9.00 -9.40
C LEU A 125 3.41 10.25 -9.02
N THR A 126 2.69 11.29 -8.58
CA THR A 126 3.26 12.59 -8.22
C THR A 126 3.46 12.74 -6.73
N ALA A 127 2.70 11.99 -5.91
CA ALA A 127 2.74 12.17 -4.48
C ALA A 127 2.49 10.91 -3.64
N ILE A 128 3.27 10.80 -2.57
CA ILE A 128 3.04 9.84 -1.48
C ILE A 128 3.00 10.62 -0.17
N ARG A 129 1.91 10.48 0.59
CA ARG A 129 1.69 11.22 1.83
C ARG A 129 1.23 10.29 2.95
N ALA A 130 1.91 10.34 4.07
CA ALA A 130 1.42 9.81 5.32
C ALA A 130 0.59 10.90 6.03
N VAL A 131 -0.63 10.57 6.43
CA VAL A 131 -1.58 11.46 7.06
C VAL A 131 -2.13 10.79 8.31
N SER A 132 -1.96 11.43 9.45
CA SER A 132 -2.47 10.96 10.73
C SER A 132 -3.42 12.01 11.30
N LYS A 133 -4.63 11.59 11.68
CA LYS A 133 -5.62 12.46 12.34
C LYS A 133 -5.50 12.44 13.86
N LYS A 134 -4.84 11.42 14.42
CA LYS A 134 -4.86 11.09 15.86
C LYS A 134 -3.50 11.27 16.55
N SER A 135 -2.39 11.29 15.81
CA SER A 135 -1.03 11.29 16.36
C SER A 135 -0.11 12.18 15.53
N SER A 136 0.77 12.96 16.19
CA SER A 136 1.89 13.66 15.56
C SER A 136 2.93 12.68 15.01
N ASP A 137 3.05 11.52 15.64
CA ASP A 137 3.95 10.45 15.22
C ASP A 137 3.21 9.50 14.29
N THR A 138 3.47 9.69 13.00
CA THR A 138 3.01 8.78 11.95
C THR A 138 4.12 7.78 11.68
N SER A 139 3.80 6.50 11.50
CA SER A 139 4.76 5.47 11.09
C SER A 139 4.28 4.81 9.81
N CYS A 140 5.03 4.98 8.71
CA CYS A 140 4.75 4.31 7.44
C CYS A 140 6.05 3.76 6.87
N PHE A 141 6.00 2.62 6.19
CA PHE A 141 7.18 1.97 5.59
C PHE A 141 8.32 1.71 6.59
N VAL A 142 7.99 1.39 7.84
CA VAL A 142 8.98 1.01 8.85
C VAL A 142 9.27 -0.49 8.73
N ASN A 143 10.48 -0.91 9.09
CA ASN A 143 10.95 -2.30 9.10
C ASN A 143 11.05 -3.02 7.75
N VAL A 144 10.74 -2.38 6.62
CA VAL A 144 10.99 -2.96 5.29
C VAL A 144 12.48 -3.16 5.06
N LYS A 145 12.88 -4.35 4.60
CA LYS A 145 14.27 -4.74 4.36
C LYS A 145 14.68 -4.55 2.90
N ARG A 146 13.81 -4.96 1.96
CA ARG A 146 14.08 -4.93 0.53
C ARG A 146 13.11 -3.96 -0.14
N VAL A 147 13.65 -2.96 -0.80
CA VAL A 147 12.85 -1.91 -1.45
C VAL A 147 13.26 -1.79 -2.90
N THR A 148 12.30 -1.93 -3.82
CA THR A 148 12.51 -1.70 -5.24
C THR A 148 11.61 -0.56 -5.72
N PHE A 149 12.23 0.49 -6.28
CA PHE A 149 11.56 1.56 -7.00
C PHE A 149 12.02 1.57 -8.46
N GLU A 150 11.13 1.20 -9.38
CA GLU A 150 11.44 1.20 -10.82
C GLU A 150 10.39 1.95 -11.63
N ASN A 151 10.79 2.93 -12.44
CA ASN A 151 9.89 3.73 -13.25
C ASN A 151 8.88 4.53 -12.39
N LEU A 152 9.42 5.39 -11.50
CA LEU A 152 8.69 6.41 -10.74
C LEU A 152 9.24 7.82 -11.06
N PRO A 153 9.24 8.25 -12.34
CA PRO A 153 9.93 9.48 -12.75
C PRO A 153 9.25 10.77 -12.25
N SER A 154 7.95 10.73 -11.97
CA SER A 154 7.13 11.93 -11.72
C SER A 154 6.94 12.28 -10.23
N LEU A 155 7.49 11.47 -9.31
CA LEU A 155 7.23 11.61 -7.89
C LEU A 155 7.89 12.88 -7.33
N SER A 156 7.11 13.93 -7.07
CA SER A 156 7.63 15.25 -6.66
C SER A 156 7.27 15.63 -5.23
N THR A 157 6.25 15.00 -4.65
CA THR A 157 5.84 15.23 -3.26
C THR A 157 6.00 13.96 -2.43
N ILE A 158 6.88 14.03 -1.44
CA ILE A 158 7.05 12.96 -0.45
C ILE A 158 6.88 13.59 0.93
N VAL A 159 5.77 13.26 1.57
CA VAL A 159 5.46 13.65 2.94
C VAL A 159 5.37 12.37 3.75
N LEU A 160 6.53 11.86 4.15
CA LEU A 160 6.65 10.61 4.91
C LEU A 160 7.40 10.87 6.22
N PRO A 161 7.13 10.06 7.27
CA PRO A 161 7.86 10.14 8.53
C PRO A 161 9.35 9.94 8.33
N LYS A 162 10.17 10.57 9.19
CA LYS A 162 11.63 10.40 9.17
C LYS A 162 12.07 8.94 9.39
N CYS A 163 11.20 8.08 9.91
CA CYS A 163 11.51 6.65 10.13
C CYS A 163 11.26 5.76 8.90
N SER A 164 10.64 6.28 7.84
CA SER A 164 10.36 5.51 6.63
C SER A 164 11.65 5.02 5.97
N PHE A 165 11.66 3.73 5.58
CA PHE A 165 12.77 3.06 4.90
C PHE A 165 14.11 3.05 5.66
N LYS A 166 14.16 3.41 6.95
CA LYS A 166 15.40 3.42 7.73
C LYS A 166 16.02 2.04 7.93
N SER A 167 15.19 0.99 8.03
CA SER A 167 15.62 -0.38 8.31
C SER A 167 16.05 -1.18 7.07
N ARG A 168 16.03 -0.57 5.88
CA ARG A 168 16.29 -1.25 4.61
C ARG A 168 17.74 -1.74 4.53
N THR A 169 17.92 -2.95 4.03
CA THR A 169 19.22 -3.57 3.76
C THR A 169 19.51 -3.64 2.27
N VAL A 170 18.47 -3.72 1.43
CA VAL A 170 18.57 -3.72 -0.03
C VAL A 170 17.69 -2.61 -0.60
N LEU A 171 18.27 -1.77 -1.44
CA LEU A 171 17.57 -0.73 -2.18
C LEU A 171 17.95 -0.81 -3.66
N GLU A 172 16.95 -1.07 -4.49
CA GLU A 172 17.07 -1.08 -5.94
C GLU A 172 16.28 0.09 -6.51
N THR A 173 16.95 0.93 -7.30
CA THR A 173 16.31 2.09 -7.93
C THR A 173 16.64 2.15 -9.41
N LYS A 174 15.64 2.40 -10.25
CA LYS A 174 15.83 2.59 -11.69
C LYS A 174 14.78 3.56 -12.22
N ASN A 175 15.21 4.60 -12.95
CA ASN A 175 14.30 5.61 -13.50
C ASN A 175 13.35 6.20 -12.43
N ILE A 176 13.93 6.75 -11.38
CA ILE A 176 13.21 7.43 -10.29
C ILE A 176 13.39 8.94 -10.38
N SER A 177 12.44 9.70 -9.84
CA SER A 177 12.55 11.16 -9.78
C SER A 177 13.73 11.63 -8.92
N GLN A 178 14.24 12.82 -9.20
CA GLN A 178 15.27 13.48 -8.37
C GLN A 178 14.80 13.66 -6.92
N ARG A 179 13.51 13.95 -6.72
CA ARG A 179 12.97 14.10 -5.36
C ARG A 179 13.01 12.79 -4.59
N LEU A 180 12.70 11.66 -5.23
CA LEU A 180 12.77 10.35 -4.59
C LEU A 180 14.22 9.96 -4.28
N SER A 181 15.15 10.24 -5.20
CA SER A 181 16.58 9.95 -4.99
C SER A 181 17.13 10.74 -3.79
N GLN A 182 16.83 12.04 -3.71
CA GLN A 182 17.17 12.88 -2.57
C GLN A 182 16.56 12.38 -1.25
N PHE A 183 15.30 11.95 -1.27
CA PHE A 183 14.63 11.44 -0.06
C PHE A 183 15.27 10.14 0.45
N LEU A 184 15.75 9.30 -0.47
CA LEU A 184 16.41 8.03 -0.15
C LEU A 184 17.91 8.18 0.13
N ASN A 185 18.51 9.32 -0.20
CA ASN A 185 19.96 9.57 -0.21
C ASN A 185 20.71 8.65 -1.20
N VAL A 186 20.24 8.59 -2.45
CA VAL A 186 20.86 7.85 -3.57
C VAL A 186 20.92 8.69 -4.84
#